data_AF-H0ZYK2-F1
#
_entry.id   AF-H0ZYK2-F1
#
_cell.length_a   1.000
_cell.length_b   1.000
_cell.length_c   1.000
_cell.angle_alpha   90.00
_cell.angle_beta   90.00
_cell.angle_gamma   90.00
#
_symmetry.space_group_name_H-M   'P 1'
#
loop_
_entity.id
_entity.type
_entity.pdbx_description
1 polymer ?
#
loop_
_entity_poly.entity_id
_entity_poly.type
_entity_poly.pdbx_seq_one_letter_code
_entity_poly.pdbx_strand_id
1 'polypeptide(L)'
;MAEESAPGRRGERSEEAAAERGPGAAFHMFVLMEDLLDKLKLLSYEEEALRPHNMRPLSRHYFALPTNPGEQFFMFCTLAAWLISKAGRPFEQPQEYDDPNAVISSVLSELRSFGRPVDFPPSKLKTGCGEQVCYVLDCLAEEALKNTGFSWKRPAYPTEEPEEEEITEDDAELTLSKLEEDVAEEESDNEEDYIDLNVLKAQTYRSNMNNTAKQEEILQSTTDAAEWNLEVERVLPQLKVTVRTDNKDWRIHVDQMHQHKDGIDSSLKETRGYLDKLHNEISRTLEKINSREKYINNQLEHLVQEYRSAQALLSEAKEKYQEGSGGVTERIRVLSEITEALEKVKQETEEKGSSMTDGAPLVKIKQALTKLRQETIQMDIQIGVMEHALLQSKLKEKSNMTRDMHATVIPEATVLPSCHFMGQVL
;
A
#
# COMPACT_ATOMS: atom_id res chain seq x y z
N MET A 1 10.98 3.38 -48.47
CA MET A 1 11.62 2.79 -47.27
C MET A 1 10.86 3.30 -46.08
N ALA A 2 9.84 2.55 -45.67
CA ALA A 2 9.13 2.76 -44.42
C ALA A 2 9.58 1.61 -43.53
N GLU A 3 10.20 1.95 -42.40
CA GLU A 3 10.66 0.97 -41.41
C GLU A 3 9.67 0.98 -40.25
N GLU A 4 9.08 -0.18 -40.05
CA GLU A 4 8.01 -0.50 -39.12
C GLU A 4 8.62 -0.71 -37.73
N SER A 5 8.20 0.07 -36.73
CA SER A 5 8.67 -0.05 -35.35
C SER A 5 7.56 -0.62 -34.48
N ALA A 6 7.81 -1.81 -33.93
CA ALA A 6 6.88 -2.62 -33.14
C ALA A 6 6.44 -1.94 -31.82
N PRO A 7 5.23 -2.24 -31.31
CA PRO A 7 4.75 -1.71 -30.04
C PRO A 7 5.37 -2.49 -28.86
N GLY A 8 6.34 -1.87 -28.18
CA GLY A 8 6.94 -2.40 -26.95
C GLY A 8 5.99 -2.32 -25.74
N ARG A 9 5.90 -3.47 -25.04
CA ARG A 9 5.39 -3.69 -23.67
C ARG A 9 5.32 -2.43 -22.80
N ARG A 10 4.11 -1.90 -22.62
CA ARG A 10 3.81 -0.82 -21.65
C ARG A 10 3.07 -1.32 -20.40
N GLY A 11 2.77 -2.63 -20.32
CA GLY A 11 2.01 -3.24 -19.23
C GLY A 11 2.86 -3.71 -18.04
N GLU A 12 4.09 -4.18 -18.27
CA GLU A 12 4.89 -4.84 -17.21
C GLU A 12 5.49 -3.87 -16.19
N ARG A 13 5.73 -2.60 -16.57
CA ARG A 13 6.40 -1.62 -15.69
C ARG A 13 5.52 -1.09 -14.55
N SER A 14 4.20 -1.27 -14.64
CA SER A 14 3.27 -0.83 -13.58
C SER A 14 3.09 -1.88 -12.48
N GLU A 15 3.37 -3.16 -12.77
CA GLU A 15 3.34 -4.25 -11.78
C GLU A 15 4.68 -4.35 -11.02
N GLU A 16 5.82 -4.07 -11.66
CA GLU A 16 7.13 -4.06 -10.98
C GLU A 16 7.24 -2.99 -9.88
N ALA A 17 6.63 -1.81 -10.04
CA ALA A 17 6.63 -0.78 -9.00
C ALA A 17 5.69 -1.09 -7.82
N ALA A 18 4.72 -1.98 -8.00
CA ALA A 18 3.86 -2.47 -6.93
C ALA A 18 4.51 -3.62 -6.14
N ALA A 19 5.48 -4.33 -6.73
CA ALA A 19 6.12 -5.50 -6.13
C ALA A 19 7.16 -5.16 -5.03
N GLU A 20 7.68 -3.93 -4.96
CA GLU A 20 8.62 -3.51 -3.90
C GLU A 20 7.95 -3.03 -2.61
N ARG A 21 6.65 -2.75 -2.65
CA ARG A 21 5.91 -2.18 -1.54
C ARG A 21 5.17 -3.31 -0.82
N GLY A 22 5.59 -3.63 0.40
CA GLY A 22 5.06 -4.75 1.18
C GLY A 22 3.52 -4.78 1.27
N PRO A 23 2.91 -5.90 1.71
CA PRO A 23 1.46 -6.14 1.58
C PRO A 23 0.54 -5.07 2.20
N GLY A 24 1.03 -4.23 3.13
CA GLY A 24 0.30 -3.08 3.69
C GLY A 24 0.26 -1.83 2.79
N ALA A 25 1.08 -1.76 1.75
CA ALA A 25 1.17 -0.59 0.88
C ALA A 25 -0.09 -0.35 0.05
N ALA A 26 -0.82 -1.41 -0.31
CA ALA A 26 -2.13 -1.31 -0.95
C ALA A 26 -3.17 -0.64 -0.03
N PHE A 27 -2.98 -0.72 1.29
CA PHE A 27 -3.89 -0.13 2.27
C PHE A 27 -3.50 1.29 2.70
N HIS A 28 -2.27 1.73 2.40
CA HIS A 28 -1.75 3.04 2.79
C HIS A 28 -2.62 4.21 2.27
N MET A 29 -3.16 4.09 1.06
CA MET A 29 -4.06 5.07 0.46
C MET A 29 -5.34 5.30 1.27
N PHE A 30 -5.87 4.26 1.93
CA PHE A 30 -7.05 4.38 2.78
C PHE A 30 -6.73 5.10 4.09
N VAL A 31 -5.57 4.81 4.69
CA VAL A 31 -5.08 5.52 5.88
C VAL A 31 -4.89 7.00 5.59
N LEU A 32 -4.23 7.33 4.47
CA LEU A 32 -4.05 8.73 4.05
C LEU A 32 -5.39 9.44 3.78
N MET A 33 -6.38 8.74 3.24
CA MET A 33 -7.71 9.32 3.01
C MET A 33 -8.46 9.57 4.34
N GLU A 34 -8.33 8.68 5.31
CA GLU A 34 -8.91 8.87 6.65
C GLU A 34 -8.27 10.05 7.37
N ASP A 35 -6.94 10.12 7.39
CA ASP A 35 -6.19 11.25 7.97
C ASP A 35 -6.56 12.57 7.29
N LEU A 36 -6.65 12.58 5.95
CA LEU A 36 -7.09 13.74 5.19
C LEU A 36 -8.51 14.15 5.57
N LEU A 37 -9.44 13.21 5.68
CA LEU A 37 -10.83 13.49 5.98
C LEU A 37 -11.00 14.09 7.39
N ASP A 38 -10.21 13.61 8.36
CA ASP A 38 -10.18 14.20 9.70
C ASP A 38 -9.57 15.61 9.69
N LYS A 39 -8.47 15.84 8.96
CA LYS A 39 -7.91 17.19 8.75
C LYS A 39 -8.91 18.14 8.07
N LEU A 40 -9.66 17.67 7.08
CA LEU A 40 -10.70 18.44 6.40
C LEU A 40 -11.87 18.79 7.34
N LYS A 41 -12.31 17.85 8.19
CA LYS A 41 -13.33 18.11 9.22
C LYS A 41 -12.88 19.17 10.22
N LEU A 42 -11.62 19.14 10.64
CA LEU A 42 -11.05 20.16 11.54
C LEU A 42 -11.06 21.56 10.90
N LEU A 43 -11.00 21.65 9.57
CA LEU A 43 -11.10 22.89 8.80
C LEU A 43 -12.54 23.26 8.41
N SER A 44 -13.56 22.53 8.89
CA SER A 44 -14.98 22.76 8.56
C SER A 44 -15.28 22.76 7.05
N TYR A 45 -14.66 21.85 6.30
CA TYR A 45 -14.80 21.77 4.84
C TYR A 45 -16.26 21.62 4.34
N GLU A 46 -17.15 21.03 5.15
CA GLU A 46 -18.56 20.84 4.77
C GLU A 46 -19.33 22.16 4.64
N GLU A 47 -19.04 23.11 5.53
CA GLU A 47 -19.72 24.42 5.53
C GLU A 47 -19.06 25.41 4.58
N GLU A 48 -17.74 25.39 4.47
CA GLU A 48 -16.99 26.41 3.75
C GLU A 48 -16.59 26.01 2.33
N ALA A 49 -16.33 24.72 2.08
CA ALA A 49 -15.89 24.23 0.77
C ALA A 49 -17.03 23.56 -0.01
N LEU A 50 -17.88 22.75 0.65
CA LEU A 50 -18.91 21.96 -0.03
C LEU A 50 -20.24 22.69 -0.23
N ARG A 51 -20.70 23.48 0.75
CA ARG A 51 -21.98 24.22 0.68
C ARG A 51 -22.04 25.21 -0.49
N PRO A 52 -21.00 25.99 -0.82
CA PRO A 52 -21.04 26.91 -1.97
C PRO A 52 -21.20 26.19 -3.32
N HIS A 53 -20.74 24.94 -3.42
CA HIS A 53 -20.76 24.13 -4.63
C HIS A 53 -21.87 23.07 -4.64
N ASN A 54 -22.75 23.06 -3.63
CA ASN A 54 -23.83 22.07 -3.45
C ASN A 54 -23.36 20.60 -3.52
N MET A 55 -22.14 20.33 -3.03
CA MET A 55 -21.52 19.01 -3.09
C MET A 55 -21.84 18.18 -1.85
N ARG A 56 -21.87 16.86 -2.00
CA ARG A 56 -22.15 15.93 -0.89
C ARG A 56 -20.92 15.76 0.01
N PRO A 57 -21.12 15.50 1.32
CA PRO A 57 -20.03 15.15 2.23
C PRO A 57 -19.18 13.97 1.71
N LEU A 58 -17.87 14.04 1.93
CA LEU A 58 -16.93 13.04 1.44
C LEU A 58 -17.09 11.74 2.25
N SER A 59 -17.12 10.60 1.56
CA SER A 59 -17.00 9.28 2.18
C SER A 59 -15.54 8.98 2.54
N ARG A 60 -15.31 8.12 3.54
CA ARG A 60 -13.97 7.61 3.96
C ARG A 60 -13.13 7.04 2.82
N HIS A 61 -13.76 6.66 1.72
CA HIS A 61 -13.10 6.02 0.58
C HIS A 61 -13.18 6.86 -0.70
N TYR A 62 -13.62 8.13 -0.63
CA TYR A 62 -14.04 8.90 -1.80
C TYR A 62 -12.92 9.14 -2.84
N PHE A 63 -11.71 9.48 -2.40
CA PHE A 63 -10.56 9.63 -3.32
C PHE A 63 -9.72 8.35 -3.44
N ALA A 64 -9.95 7.37 -2.56
CA ALA A 64 -9.24 6.09 -2.54
C ALA A 64 -9.81 5.11 -3.59
N LEU A 65 -11.10 5.14 -3.86
CA LEU A 65 -11.75 4.27 -4.86
C LEU A 65 -12.19 5.08 -6.09
N PRO A 66 -12.00 4.55 -7.31
CA PRO A 66 -12.53 5.20 -8.52
C PRO A 66 -14.05 5.11 -8.50
N THR A 67 -14.73 6.25 -8.55
CA THR A 67 -16.20 6.32 -8.69
C THR A 67 -16.56 6.94 -10.03
N ASN A 68 -16.43 8.26 -10.13
CA ASN A 68 -16.62 9.01 -11.36
C ASN A 68 -15.41 9.95 -11.55
N PRO A 69 -14.49 9.65 -12.49
CA PRO A 69 -13.25 10.40 -12.66
C PRO A 69 -13.45 11.90 -12.90
N GLY A 70 -14.52 12.30 -13.61
CA GLY A 70 -14.82 13.71 -13.88
C GLY A 70 -15.27 14.47 -12.63
N GLU A 71 -16.19 13.86 -11.87
CA GLU A 71 -16.68 14.43 -10.60
C GLU A 71 -15.58 14.47 -9.54
N GLN A 72 -14.80 13.38 -9.43
CA GLN A 72 -13.67 13.29 -8.50
C GLN A 72 -12.58 14.31 -8.84
N PHE A 73 -12.30 14.53 -10.13
CA PHE A 73 -11.35 15.55 -10.55
C PHE A 73 -11.84 16.97 -10.23
N PHE A 74 -13.11 17.26 -10.50
CA PHE A 74 -13.71 18.55 -10.13
C PHE A 74 -13.66 18.77 -8.61
N MET A 75 -14.01 17.75 -7.82
CA MET A 75 -13.91 17.79 -6.36
C MET A 75 -12.50 18.00 -5.85
N PHE A 76 -11.51 17.34 -6.44
CA PHE A 76 -10.11 17.54 -6.13
C PHE A 76 -9.69 19.00 -6.39
N CYS A 77 -10.03 19.55 -7.55
CA CYS A 77 -9.70 20.93 -7.92
C CYS A 77 -10.35 21.94 -6.96
N THR A 78 -11.62 21.75 -6.62
CA THR A 78 -12.36 22.62 -5.70
C THR A 78 -11.77 22.59 -4.28
N LEU A 79 -11.45 21.40 -3.76
CA LEU A 79 -10.83 21.26 -2.44
C LEU A 79 -9.40 21.82 -2.44
N ALA A 80 -8.60 21.55 -3.46
CA ALA A 80 -7.25 22.09 -3.57
C ALA A 80 -7.26 23.62 -3.61
N ALA A 81 -8.14 24.23 -4.40
CA ALA A 81 -8.31 25.68 -4.47
C ALA A 81 -8.70 26.29 -3.11
N TRP A 82 -9.64 25.65 -2.42
CA TRP A 82 -10.07 26.09 -1.09
C TRP A 82 -8.96 25.97 -0.05
N LEU A 83 -8.23 24.84 -0.02
CA LEU A 83 -7.12 24.61 0.90
C LEU A 83 -5.97 25.61 0.67
N ILE A 84 -5.62 25.90 -0.58
CA ILE A 84 -4.60 26.92 -0.91
C ILE A 84 -5.05 28.30 -0.44
N SER A 85 -6.32 28.64 -0.65
CA SER A 85 -6.91 29.90 -0.16
C SER A 85 -6.86 30.00 1.36
N LYS A 86 -7.14 28.90 2.07
CA LYS A 86 -7.04 28.82 3.54
C LYS A 86 -5.61 28.84 4.07
N ALA A 87 -4.64 28.36 3.28
CA ALA A 87 -3.22 28.49 3.56
C ALA A 87 -2.68 29.93 3.31
N GLY A 88 -3.54 30.89 2.97
CA GLY A 88 -3.21 32.32 2.90
C GLY A 88 -2.72 32.80 1.53
N ARG A 89 -2.89 32.00 0.46
CA ARG A 89 -2.54 32.39 -0.91
C ARG A 89 -3.79 32.54 -1.77
N PRO A 90 -3.96 33.63 -2.53
CA PRO A 90 -5.09 33.76 -3.43
C PRO A 90 -4.98 32.72 -4.55
N PHE A 91 -5.98 31.85 -4.66
CA PHE A 91 -6.08 30.86 -5.74
C PHE A 91 -7.46 30.96 -6.38
N GLU A 92 -7.51 31.20 -7.68
CA GLU A 92 -8.77 31.26 -8.42
C GLU A 92 -9.38 29.86 -8.50
N GLN A 93 -10.68 29.74 -8.20
CA GLN A 93 -11.39 28.48 -8.33
C GLN A 93 -11.42 28.07 -9.81
N PRO A 94 -10.93 26.87 -10.15
CA PRO A 94 -10.95 26.37 -11.53
C PRO A 94 -12.39 26.20 -12.02
N GLN A 95 -12.68 26.67 -13.23
CA GLN A 95 -13.96 26.46 -13.89
C GLN A 95 -13.98 25.12 -14.64
N GLU A 96 -15.18 24.57 -14.90
CA GLU A 96 -15.37 23.29 -15.60
C GLU A 96 -14.75 23.24 -17.02
N TYR A 97 -14.46 24.40 -17.62
CA TYR A 97 -13.89 24.54 -18.96
C TYR A 97 -12.37 24.78 -18.97
N ASP A 98 -11.73 24.90 -17.80
CA ASP A 98 -10.28 25.11 -17.72
C ASP A 98 -9.52 23.84 -18.10
N ASP A 99 -8.35 23.99 -18.74
CA ASP A 99 -7.52 22.84 -19.11
C ASP A 99 -7.08 22.08 -17.84
N PRO A 100 -7.46 20.79 -17.68
CA PRO A 100 -7.11 19.99 -16.50
C PRO A 100 -5.61 19.99 -16.21
N ASN A 101 -4.75 20.02 -17.23
CA ASN A 101 -3.31 20.04 -17.02
C ASN A 101 -2.81 21.36 -16.44
N ALA A 102 -3.39 22.47 -16.89
CA ALA A 102 -3.02 23.80 -16.42
C ALA A 102 -3.40 23.97 -14.94
N VAL A 103 -4.61 23.55 -14.57
CA VAL A 103 -5.09 23.57 -13.18
C VAL A 103 -4.21 22.72 -12.26
N ILE A 104 -3.93 21.47 -12.65
CA ILE A 104 -3.04 20.59 -11.89
C ILE A 104 -1.65 21.22 -11.76
N SER A 105 -1.11 21.83 -12.83
CA SER A 105 0.21 22.45 -12.80
C SER A 105 0.27 23.65 -11.86
N SER A 106 -0.81 24.46 -11.79
CA SER A 106 -0.94 25.57 -10.84
C SER A 106 -1.01 25.07 -9.40
N VAL A 107 -1.81 24.04 -9.12
CA VAL A 107 -1.89 23.41 -7.77
C VAL A 107 -0.52 22.85 -7.35
N LEU A 108 0.18 22.15 -8.24
CA LEU A 108 1.51 21.61 -7.97
C LEU A 108 2.60 22.70 -7.85
N SER A 109 2.42 23.85 -8.49
CA SER A 109 3.29 25.02 -8.32
C SER A 109 3.14 25.60 -6.92
N GLU A 110 1.91 25.74 -6.42
CA GLU A 110 1.66 26.20 -5.06
C GLU A 110 2.13 25.21 -4.01
N LEU A 111 1.94 23.91 -4.23
CA LEU A 111 2.46 22.90 -3.30
C LEU A 111 4.00 22.93 -3.17
N ARG A 112 4.70 23.23 -4.27
CA ARG A 112 6.14 23.48 -4.27
C ARG A 112 6.51 24.80 -3.58
N SER A 113 5.66 25.82 -3.67
CA SER A 113 5.86 27.11 -2.99
C SER A 113 5.78 26.97 -1.46
N PHE A 114 5.04 25.98 -0.97
CA PHE A 114 5.01 25.57 0.45
C PHE A 114 6.19 24.65 0.86
N GLY A 115 7.12 24.32 -0.04
CA GLY A 115 8.32 23.54 0.28
C GLY A 115 8.10 22.03 0.39
N ARG A 116 6.99 21.49 -0.14
CA ARG A 116 6.69 20.05 -0.16
C ARG A 116 7.19 19.41 -1.48
N PRO A 117 7.85 18.24 -1.44
CA PRO A 117 8.34 17.58 -2.64
C PRO A 117 7.20 16.92 -3.43
N VAL A 118 7.20 17.12 -4.75
CA VAL A 118 6.30 16.46 -5.70
C VAL A 118 7.15 15.73 -6.73
N ASP A 119 7.22 14.40 -6.63
CA ASP A 119 7.99 13.55 -7.54
C ASP A 119 7.07 12.64 -8.37
N PHE A 120 6.13 13.26 -9.09
CA PHE A 120 5.27 12.54 -10.04
C PHE A 120 4.71 13.48 -11.12
N PRO A 121 4.39 12.95 -12.32
CA PRO A 121 3.88 13.76 -13.41
C PRO A 121 2.40 14.19 -13.18
N PRO A 122 1.98 15.36 -13.71
CA PRO A 122 0.60 15.86 -13.62
C PRO A 122 -0.47 14.88 -14.16
N SER A 123 -0.08 13.97 -15.06
CA SER A 123 -0.98 12.95 -15.62
C SER A 123 -1.57 12.02 -14.57
N LYS A 124 -0.90 11.81 -13.42
CA LYS A 124 -1.40 10.94 -12.35
C LYS A 124 -2.55 11.54 -11.52
N LEU A 125 -2.78 12.86 -11.60
CA LEU A 125 -3.85 13.54 -10.85
C LEU A 125 -5.14 13.68 -11.68
N LYS A 126 -5.07 13.43 -13.00
CA LYS A 126 -6.22 13.57 -13.91
C LYS A 126 -7.36 12.60 -13.62
N THR A 127 -7.05 11.45 -13.04
CA THR A 127 -8.05 10.44 -12.70
C THR A 127 -8.92 10.86 -11.53
N GLY A 128 -8.55 11.94 -10.81
CA GLY A 128 -9.28 12.43 -9.64
C GLY A 128 -9.25 11.49 -8.44
N CYS A 129 -8.63 10.32 -8.55
CA CYS A 129 -8.53 9.31 -7.51
C CYS A 129 -7.13 8.67 -7.50
N GLY A 130 -6.69 8.22 -6.32
CA GLY A 130 -5.41 7.55 -6.11
C GLY A 130 -4.53 8.18 -5.01
N GLU A 131 -3.46 7.48 -4.65
CA GLU A 131 -2.52 7.86 -3.60
C GLU A 131 -1.95 9.27 -3.80
N GLN A 132 -1.66 9.66 -5.04
CA GLN A 132 -1.08 10.97 -5.37
C GLN A 132 -2.08 12.11 -5.13
N VAL A 133 -3.37 11.87 -5.36
CA VAL A 133 -4.44 12.85 -5.11
C VAL A 133 -4.61 13.06 -3.61
N CYS A 134 -4.67 11.98 -2.83
CA CYS A 134 -4.74 12.05 -1.38
C CYS A 134 -3.51 12.76 -0.78
N TYR A 135 -2.30 12.43 -1.24
CA TYR A 135 -1.06 13.06 -0.76
C TYR A 135 -1.04 14.58 -1.00
N VAL A 136 -1.47 15.05 -2.18
CA VAL A 136 -1.52 16.48 -2.50
C VAL A 136 -2.50 17.20 -1.58
N LEU A 137 -3.71 16.66 -1.44
CA LEU A 137 -4.72 17.26 -0.56
C LEU A 137 -4.29 17.22 0.90
N ASP A 138 -3.62 16.16 1.35
CA ASP A 138 -3.14 16.01 2.72
C ASP A 138 -2.07 17.06 3.06
N CYS A 139 -1.09 17.25 2.16
CA CYS A 139 -0.09 18.30 2.32
C CYS A 139 -0.71 19.70 2.35
N LEU A 140 -1.70 19.97 1.49
CA LEU A 140 -2.39 21.27 1.48
C LEU A 140 -3.24 21.47 2.74
N ALA A 141 -3.88 20.41 3.25
CA ALA A 141 -4.64 20.45 4.50
C ALA A 141 -3.75 20.72 5.71
N GLU A 142 -2.54 20.15 5.76
CA GLU A 142 -1.55 20.46 6.79
C GLU A 142 -1.10 21.92 6.78
N GLU A 143 -0.81 22.48 5.60
CA GLU A 143 -0.42 23.89 5.49
C GLU A 143 -1.59 24.83 5.83
N ALA A 144 -2.82 24.47 5.44
CA ALA A 144 -4.02 25.18 5.85
C ALA A 144 -4.21 25.15 7.37
N LEU A 145 -4.03 23.98 8.02
CA LEU A 145 -4.12 23.83 9.48
C LEU A 145 -3.05 24.61 10.24
N LYS A 146 -1.82 24.67 9.70
CA LYS A 146 -0.75 25.50 10.27
C LYS A 146 -1.11 26.99 10.21
N ASN A 147 -1.67 27.44 9.09
CA ASN A 147 -2.05 28.84 8.91
C ASN A 147 -3.27 29.25 9.74
N THR A 148 -4.21 28.32 9.99
CA THR A 148 -5.35 28.55 10.90
C THR A 148 -4.97 28.47 12.38
N GLY A 149 -3.73 28.12 12.70
CA GLY A 149 -3.23 28.05 14.08
C GLY A 149 -3.87 26.92 14.88
N PHE A 150 -4.25 25.82 14.22
CA PHE A 150 -4.89 24.70 14.91
C PHE A 150 -3.93 24.05 15.91
N SER A 151 -4.33 24.05 17.18
CA SER A 151 -3.66 23.31 18.24
C SER A 151 -4.60 22.26 18.80
N TRP A 152 -4.12 21.05 19.01
CA TRP A 152 -4.85 20.00 19.73
C TRP A 152 -5.24 20.49 21.12
N LYS A 153 -6.53 20.74 21.32
CA LYS A 153 -7.07 21.04 22.66
C LYS A 153 -7.04 19.75 23.47
N ARG A 154 -6.72 19.86 24.77
CA ARG A 154 -6.85 18.71 25.68
C ARG A 154 -8.30 18.20 25.62
N PRO A 155 -8.52 16.88 25.61
CA PRO A 155 -9.87 16.31 25.60
C PRO A 155 -10.71 16.94 26.72
N ALA A 156 -11.75 17.68 26.36
CA ALA A 156 -12.73 18.16 27.31
C ALA A 156 -13.73 17.02 27.51
N TYR A 157 -13.59 16.31 28.63
CA TYR A 157 -14.58 15.34 29.07
C TYR A 157 -15.89 16.11 29.32
N PRO A 158 -17.04 15.67 28.76
CA PRO A 158 -18.31 16.29 29.05
C PRO A 158 -18.54 16.19 30.56
N THR A 159 -18.55 17.33 31.26
CA THR A 159 -19.14 17.39 32.58
C THR A 159 -20.64 17.20 32.36
N GLU A 160 -21.18 16.08 32.84
CA GLU A 160 -22.61 15.83 32.90
C GLU A 160 -23.29 17.08 33.49
N GLU A 161 -24.28 17.65 32.80
CA GLU A 161 -25.05 18.77 33.31
C GLU A 161 -25.68 18.34 34.65
N PRO A 162 -25.31 18.93 35.80
CA PRO A 162 -26.13 18.77 36.97
C PRO A 162 -27.43 19.50 36.68
N GLU A 163 -28.54 18.77 36.63
CA GLU A 163 -29.86 19.37 36.73
C GLU A 163 -29.85 20.32 37.95
N GLU A 164 -30.30 21.55 37.73
CA GLU A 164 -30.38 22.60 38.74
C GLU A 164 -31.27 22.14 39.91
N GLU A 165 -30.68 21.55 40.95
CA GLU A 165 -31.28 21.48 42.28
C GLU A 165 -30.72 22.62 43.13
N GLU A 166 -31.65 23.36 43.75
CA GLU A 166 -31.42 24.53 44.58
C GLU A 166 -30.23 24.39 45.53
N ILE A 167 -29.40 25.42 45.50
CA ILE A 167 -28.33 25.71 46.45
C ILE A 167 -28.89 25.59 47.88
N THR A 168 -28.45 24.58 48.62
CA THR A 168 -28.28 24.69 50.06
C THR A 168 -26.78 24.73 50.33
N GLU A 169 -26.35 25.88 50.84
CA GLU A 169 -24.97 26.19 51.20
C GLU A 169 -24.45 25.15 52.19
N ASP A 170 -23.49 24.31 51.78
CA ASP A 170 -22.66 23.54 52.70
C ASP A 170 -21.21 24.02 52.59
N ASP A 171 -20.79 24.73 53.63
CA ASP A 171 -19.55 25.48 53.81
C ASP A 171 -18.38 24.52 54.10
N ALA A 172 -18.04 23.64 53.14
CA ALA A 172 -17.07 22.56 53.38
C ALA A 172 -16.07 22.27 52.24
N GLU A 173 -15.82 23.20 51.32
CA GLU A 173 -14.61 23.13 50.47
C GLU A 173 -13.46 23.92 51.09
N LEU A 174 -12.95 23.41 52.22
CA LEU A 174 -11.65 23.81 52.73
C LEU A 174 -10.57 23.25 51.79
N THR A 175 -9.89 24.18 51.12
CA THR A 175 -8.89 23.99 50.08
C THR A 175 -7.77 23.04 50.52
N LEU A 176 -7.60 21.93 49.79
CA LEU A 176 -6.54 20.91 49.96
C LEU A 176 -5.11 21.46 49.89
N SER A 177 -4.91 22.71 49.49
CA SER A 177 -3.60 23.39 49.50
C SER A 177 -3.16 23.87 50.88
N LYS A 178 -4.04 23.88 51.91
CA LYS A 178 -3.69 24.32 53.26
C LYS A 178 -3.25 23.19 54.20
N LEU A 179 -3.41 21.94 53.78
CA LEU A 179 -2.98 20.75 54.54
C LEU A 179 -1.55 20.29 54.19
N GLU A 180 -0.93 20.85 53.15
CA GLU A 180 0.47 20.54 52.80
C GLU A 180 1.46 21.48 53.52
N GLU A 181 0.98 22.63 54.03
CA GLU A 181 1.81 23.63 54.73
C GLU A 181 1.87 23.40 56.26
N ASP A 182 0.93 22.60 56.83
CA ASP A 182 0.90 22.25 58.27
C ASP A 182 1.61 20.91 58.61
N VAL A 183 2.15 20.19 57.61
CA VAL A 183 2.85 18.90 57.82
C VAL A 183 4.37 19.08 57.97
N ALA A 184 4.87 20.30 57.85
CA ALA A 184 6.30 20.60 57.83
C ALA A 184 6.75 21.54 58.97
N GLU A 185 6.29 21.32 60.21
CA GLU A 185 6.96 21.81 61.44
C GLU A 185 6.25 21.29 62.72
N GLU A 186 6.44 20.01 63.05
CA GLU A 186 6.24 19.49 64.42
C GLU A 186 7.44 18.56 64.72
N GLU A 187 8.61 19.16 64.87
CA GLU A 187 9.76 18.55 65.50
C GLU A 187 9.69 18.90 67.00
N SER A 188 8.99 18.09 67.82
CA SER A 188 9.18 18.10 69.28
C SER A 188 8.57 16.89 69.98
N ASP A 189 9.45 16.10 70.60
CA ASP A 189 9.21 15.24 71.78
C ASP A 189 8.27 14.03 71.67
N ASN A 190 8.69 13.05 70.88
CA ASN A 190 8.37 11.65 71.16
C ASN A 190 9.23 11.13 72.33
N GLU A 191 8.95 11.57 73.56
CA GLU A 191 9.25 10.75 74.74
C GLU A 191 8.10 9.74 74.89
N GLU A 192 8.25 8.61 74.18
CA GLU A 192 7.50 7.40 74.47
C GLU A 192 7.85 6.94 75.89
N ASP A 193 7.10 7.43 76.87
CA ASP A 193 7.09 6.92 78.23
C ASP A 193 6.41 5.53 78.20
N TYR A 194 7.17 4.53 77.75
CA TYR A 194 6.76 3.14 77.71
C TYR A 194 6.60 2.66 79.15
N ILE A 195 5.38 2.81 79.68
CA ILE A 195 4.98 2.22 80.95
C ILE A 195 5.03 0.69 80.77
N ASP A 196 6.17 0.09 81.14
CA ASP A 196 6.37 -1.35 81.07
C ASP A 196 5.34 -2.04 81.98
N LEU A 197 4.37 -2.69 81.33
CA LEU A 197 3.29 -3.44 81.96
C LEU A 197 3.84 -4.54 82.90
N ASN A 198 5.08 -4.99 82.70
CA ASN A 198 5.76 -5.92 83.60
C ASN A 198 6.26 -5.27 84.89
N VAL A 199 6.67 -3.99 84.87
CA VAL A 199 7.07 -3.25 86.07
C VAL A 199 5.86 -2.98 86.95
N LEU A 200 4.71 -2.59 86.36
CA LEU A 200 3.46 -2.45 87.11
C LEU A 200 2.98 -3.76 87.71
N LYS A 201 3.10 -4.88 86.97
CA LYS A 201 2.80 -6.23 87.49
C LYS A 201 3.72 -6.61 88.65
N ALA A 202 5.01 -6.36 88.54
CA ALA A 202 5.98 -6.66 89.61
C ALA A 202 5.72 -5.83 90.87
N GLN A 203 5.31 -4.57 90.74
CA GLN A 203 4.87 -3.72 91.85
C GLN A 203 3.56 -4.20 92.48
N THR A 204 2.58 -4.65 91.68
CA THR A 204 1.34 -5.22 92.22
C THR A 204 1.60 -6.51 92.99
N TYR A 205 2.47 -7.40 92.50
CA TYR A 205 2.85 -8.62 93.22
C TYR A 205 3.64 -8.34 94.51
N ARG A 206 4.55 -7.34 94.52
CA ARG A 206 5.26 -6.91 95.74
C ARG A 206 4.32 -6.31 96.78
N SER A 207 3.38 -5.46 96.37
CA SER A 207 2.35 -4.91 97.28
C SER A 207 1.40 -5.99 97.78
N ASN A 208 1.03 -6.98 96.94
CA ASN A 208 0.16 -8.07 97.36
C ASN A 208 0.81 -8.99 98.41
N MET A 209 2.12 -9.27 98.30
CA MET A 209 2.84 -10.10 99.29
C MET A 209 3.05 -9.38 100.64
N ASN A 210 3.26 -8.06 100.63
CA ASN A 210 3.37 -7.27 101.86
C ASN A 210 2.00 -7.01 102.53
N ASN A 211 0.89 -7.04 101.78
CA ASN A 211 -0.46 -6.87 102.33
C ASN A 211 -1.09 -8.17 102.83
N THR A 212 -0.79 -9.34 102.22
CA THR A 212 -1.34 -10.62 102.69
C THR A 212 -0.80 -11.00 104.07
N ALA A 213 0.48 -10.72 104.36
CA ALA A 213 1.06 -10.96 105.68
C ALA A 213 0.51 -10.04 106.81
N LYS A 214 -0.21 -8.96 106.45
CA LYS A 214 -0.88 -8.04 107.40
C LYS A 214 -2.41 -8.21 107.44
N GLN A 215 -2.99 -9.02 106.57
CA GLN A 215 -4.46 -9.16 106.43
C GLN A 215 -5.05 -10.38 107.18
N GLU A 216 -4.24 -11.16 107.91
CA GLU A 216 -4.71 -12.25 108.77
C GLU A 216 -4.71 -11.93 110.28
N GLU A 217 -4.59 -10.65 110.65
CA GLU A 217 -5.05 -10.19 111.96
C GLU A 217 -6.51 -9.78 111.81
N ILE A 218 -7.40 -10.46 112.53
CA ILE A 218 -8.84 -10.25 112.51
C ILE A 218 -9.13 -8.74 112.68
N LEU A 219 -9.50 -8.07 111.58
CA LEU A 219 -9.90 -6.66 111.56
C LEU A 219 -11.25 -6.55 112.30
N GLN A 220 -11.21 -6.38 113.61
CA GLN A 220 -12.36 -5.87 114.35
C GLN A 220 -12.48 -4.39 114.02
N SER A 221 -13.54 -4.00 113.32
CA SER A 221 -13.82 -2.60 113.04
C SER A 221 -14.07 -1.86 114.36
N THR A 222 -13.08 -1.06 114.81
CA THR A 222 -13.26 -0.09 115.89
C THR A 222 -13.92 1.20 115.42
N THR A 223 -14.42 1.22 114.18
CA THR A 223 -14.99 2.40 113.52
C THR A 223 -16.43 2.60 113.93
N ASP A 224 -16.72 3.75 114.54
CA ASP A 224 -18.07 4.18 114.90
C ASP A 224 -18.90 4.46 113.63
N ALA A 225 -20.19 4.12 113.65
CA ALA A 225 -21.08 4.29 112.50
C ALA A 225 -21.22 5.77 112.08
N ALA A 226 -21.09 6.69 113.03
CA ALA A 226 -21.10 8.12 112.77
C ALA A 226 -19.83 8.60 112.05
N GLU A 227 -18.65 8.12 112.45
CA GLU A 227 -17.38 8.44 111.79
C GLU A 227 -17.33 7.88 110.37
N TRP A 228 -17.87 6.68 110.15
CA TRP A 228 -17.99 6.10 108.82
C TRP A 228 -18.92 6.92 107.91
N ASN A 229 -20.07 7.38 108.42
CA ASN A 229 -20.97 8.23 107.64
C ASN A 229 -20.34 9.58 107.28
N LEU A 230 -19.59 10.20 108.19
CA LEU A 230 -18.87 11.44 107.89
C LEU A 230 -17.80 11.23 106.81
N GLU A 231 -17.12 10.09 106.83
CA GLU A 231 -16.14 9.74 105.81
C GLU A 231 -16.81 9.45 104.45
N VAL A 232 -17.97 8.79 104.45
CA VAL A 232 -18.79 8.59 103.25
C VAL A 232 -19.24 9.93 102.68
N GLU A 233 -19.74 10.85 103.50
CA GLU A 233 -20.13 12.20 103.04
C GLU A 233 -18.94 13.02 102.56
N ARG A 234 -17.74 12.83 103.14
CA ARG A 234 -16.49 13.47 102.71
C ARG A 234 -16.01 12.94 101.36
N VAL A 235 -16.18 11.65 101.09
CA VAL A 235 -15.69 10.97 99.89
C VAL A 235 -16.75 10.95 98.77
N LEU A 236 -18.05 11.13 99.08
CA LEU A 236 -19.15 11.21 98.11
C LEU A 236 -18.89 12.20 96.95
N PRO A 237 -18.37 13.43 97.19
CA PRO A 237 -18.08 14.37 96.12
C PRO A 237 -16.89 13.93 95.24
N GLN A 238 -15.96 13.15 95.80
CA GLN A 238 -14.81 12.60 95.07
C GLN A 238 -15.19 11.36 94.24
N LEU A 239 -16.22 10.63 94.66
CA LEU A 239 -16.81 9.50 93.94
C LEU A 239 -17.87 9.93 92.92
N LYS A 240 -18.33 11.17 92.99
CA LYS A 240 -19.21 11.75 91.98
C LYS A 240 -18.39 12.00 90.73
N VAL A 241 -18.21 10.95 89.94
CA VAL A 241 -17.64 11.00 88.59
C VAL A 241 -18.60 11.83 87.74
N THR A 242 -18.37 13.13 87.72
CA THR A 242 -18.93 13.98 86.67
C THR A 242 -18.21 13.60 85.40
N VAL A 243 -18.80 12.70 84.63
CA VAL A 243 -18.38 12.42 83.24
C VAL A 243 -18.57 13.74 82.50
N ARG A 244 -17.52 14.55 82.44
CA ARG A 244 -17.47 15.66 81.51
C ARG A 244 -17.42 15.01 80.14
N THR A 245 -18.40 15.32 79.30
CA THR A 245 -18.41 14.97 77.88
C THR A 245 -17.27 15.72 77.22
N ASP A 246 -16.06 15.20 77.37
CA ASP A 246 -14.87 15.72 76.72
C ASP A 246 -14.80 15.11 75.33
N ASN A 247 -14.38 15.88 74.33
CA ASN A 247 -14.32 15.44 72.93
C ASN A 247 -13.21 14.38 72.69
N LYS A 248 -12.57 13.93 73.77
CA LYS A 248 -11.59 12.83 73.86
C LYS A 248 -12.22 11.54 74.40
N ASP A 249 -13.53 11.51 74.62
CA ASP A 249 -14.24 10.30 75.00
C ASP A 249 -14.29 9.35 73.80
N TRP A 250 -13.59 8.22 73.91
CA TRP A 250 -13.56 7.17 72.88
C TRP A 250 -14.96 6.69 72.50
N ARG A 251 -15.96 6.87 73.37
CA ARG A 251 -17.37 6.57 73.08
C ARG A 251 -17.91 7.40 71.91
N ILE A 252 -17.57 8.70 71.87
CA ILE A 252 -17.98 9.59 70.78
C ILE A 252 -17.32 9.14 69.46
N HIS A 253 -16.04 8.75 69.51
CA HIS A 253 -15.35 8.22 68.32
C HIS A 253 -15.92 6.88 67.84
N VAL A 254 -16.35 5.99 68.76
CA VAL A 254 -17.03 4.75 68.40
C VAL A 254 -18.39 5.04 67.77
N ASP A 255 -19.17 5.95 68.34
CA ASP A 255 -20.46 6.35 67.76
C ASP A 255 -20.29 7.00 66.38
N GLN A 256 -19.26 7.84 66.19
CA GLN A 256 -18.87 8.40 64.89
C GLN A 256 -18.46 7.30 63.89
N MET A 257 -17.68 6.31 64.31
CA MET A 257 -17.29 5.19 63.45
C MET A 257 -18.50 4.37 62.99
N HIS A 258 -19.47 4.14 63.87
CA HIS A 258 -20.73 3.49 63.52
C HIS A 258 -21.54 4.35 62.52
N GLN A 259 -21.63 5.67 62.74
CA GLN A 259 -22.30 6.58 61.81
C GLN A 259 -21.65 6.59 60.42
N HIS A 260 -20.32 6.63 60.34
CA HIS A 260 -19.59 6.55 59.07
C HIS A 260 -19.78 5.19 58.40
N LYS A 261 -19.75 4.09 59.15
CA LYS A 261 -20.02 2.75 58.64
C LYS A 261 -21.42 2.67 58.01
N ASP A 262 -22.44 3.17 58.69
CA ASP A 262 -23.81 3.17 58.18
C ASP A 262 -23.95 4.04 56.92
N GLY A 263 -23.25 5.19 56.87
CA GLY A 263 -23.17 6.03 55.67
C GLY A 263 -22.49 5.33 54.49
N ILE A 264 -21.40 4.61 54.74
CA ILE A 264 -20.70 3.80 53.73
C ILE A 264 -21.60 2.65 53.26
N ASP A 265 -22.28 1.94 54.15
CA ASP A 265 -23.17 0.83 53.78
C ASP A 265 -24.38 1.32 52.96
N SER A 266 -24.90 2.51 53.26
CA SER A 266 -25.98 3.14 52.48
C SER A 266 -25.52 3.53 51.08
N SER A 267 -24.41 4.28 50.97
CA SER A 267 -23.85 4.69 49.67
C SER A 267 -23.40 3.50 48.82
N LEU A 268 -22.85 2.46 49.45
CA LEU A 268 -22.48 1.22 48.75
C LEU A 268 -23.71 0.46 48.22
N LYS A 269 -24.81 0.44 48.98
CA LYS A 269 -26.06 -0.17 48.52
C LYS A 269 -26.65 0.57 47.34
N GLU A 270 -26.61 1.90 47.35
CA GLU A 270 -27.10 2.75 46.28
C GLU A 270 -26.25 2.63 45.01
N THR A 271 -24.93 2.79 45.12
CA THR A 271 -23.98 2.64 44.00
C THR A 271 -24.04 1.25 43.37
N ARG A 272 -24.16 0.19 44.19
CA ARG A 272 -24.41 -1.16 43.70
C ARG A 272 -25.72 -1.27 42.92
N GLY A 273 -26.78 -0.63 43.38
CA GLY A 273 -28.06 -0.56 42.67
C GLY A 273 -27.94 0.13 41.30
N TYR A 274 -27.19 1.23 41.21
CA TYR A 274 -26.91 1.89 39.93
C TYR A 274 -26.09 0.99 39.00
N LEU A 275 -25.06 0.32 39.52
CA LEU A 275 -24.23 -0.61 38.74
C LEU A 275 -25.04 -1.81 38.22
N ASP A 276 -25.92 -2.37 39.05
CA ASP A 276 -26.79 -3.47 38.64
C ASP A 276 -27.79 -3.03 37.56
N LYS A 277 -28.32 -1.80 37.64
CA LYS A 277 -29.17 -1.24 36.57
C LYS A 277 -28.40 -1.11 35.25
N LEU A 278 -27.21 -0.52 35.29
CA LEU A 278 -26.34 -0.38 34.11
C LEU A 278 -25.98 -1.73 33.52
N HIS A 279 -25.59 -2.70 34.35
CA HIS A 279 -25.28 -4.05 33.91
C HIS A 279 -26.46 -4.72 33.21
N ASN A 280 -27.67 -4.58 33.76
CA ASN A 280 -28.88 -5.12 33.17
C ASN A 280 -29.24 -4.42 31.85
N GLU A 281 -29.06 -3.10 31.75
CA GLU A 281 -29.29 -2.36 30.52
C GLU A 281 -28.31 -2.77 29.42
N ILE A 282 -27.01 -2.83 29.74
CA ILE A 282 -25.97 -3.30 28.81
C ILE A 282 -26.25 -4.75 28.37
N SER A 283 -26.66 -5.63 29.28
CA SER A 283 -27.00 -7.02 28.93
C SER A 283 -28.18 -7.07 27.95
N ARG A 284 -29.22 -6.26 28.18
CA ARG A 284 -30.37 -6.15 27.26
C ARG A 284 -29.99 -5.57 25.90
N THR A 285 -29.09 -4.58 25.84
CA THR A 285 -28.65 -4.02 24.56
C THR A 285 -27.78 -5.02 23.80
N LEU A 286 -26.91 -5.77 24.47
CA LEU A 286 -26.13 -6.86 23.86
C LEU A 286 -27.02 -7.97 23.30
N GLU A 287 -28.08 -8.37 24.02
CA GLU A 287 -29.05 -9.36 23.52
C GLU A 287 -29.80 -8.85 22.27
N LYS A 288 -30.17 -7.57 22.25
CA LYS A 288 -30.78 -6.91 21.08
C LYS A 288 -29.80 -6.85 19.90
N ILE A 289 -28.53 -6.56 20.14
CA ILE A 289 -27.50 -6.56 19.09
C ILE A 289 -27.33 -7.97 18.55
N ASN A 290 -27.13 -8.98 19.40
CA ASN A 290 -26.96 -10.37 19.00
C ASN A 290 -28.17 -10.92 18.20
N SER A 291 -29.40 -10.56 18.60
CA SER A 291 -30.60 -10.96 17.85
C SER A 291 -30.68 -10.27 16.48
N ARG A 292 -30.32 -8.99 16.38
CA ARG A 292 -30.22 -8.27 15.10
C ARG A 292 -29.12 -8.82 14.21
N GLU A 293 -27.96 -9.15 14.76
CA GLU A 293 -26.86 -9.79 14.03
C GLU A 293 -27.28 -11.14 13.48
N LYS A 294 -27.91 -12.00 14.29
CA LYS A 294 -28.45 -13.28 13.83
C LYS A 294 -29.49 -13.10 12.72
N TYR A 295 -30.34 -12.08 12.83
CA TYR A 295 -31.34 -11.79 11.80
C TYR A 295 -30.70 -11.34 10.49
N ILE A 296 -29.74 -10.41 10.54
CA ILE A 296 -28.99 -9.93 9.36
C ILE A 296 -28.20 -11.07 8.74
N ASN A 297 -27.48 -11.86 9.54
CA ASN A 297 -26.72 -13.02 9.05
C ASN A 297 -27.64 -14.01 8.35
N ASN A 298 -28.82 -14.32 8.92
CA ASN A 298 -29.77 -15.22 8.28
C ASN A 298 -30.34 -14.67 6.95
N GLN A 299 -30.51 -13.34 6.83
CA GLN A 299 -30.89 -12.74 5.55
C GLN A 299 -29.76 -12.80 4.52
N LEU A 300 -28.53 -12.56 4.94
CA LEU A 300 -27.36 -12.51 4.06
C LEU A 300 -26.86 -13.91 3.67
N GLU A 301 -27.11 -14.94 4.48
CA GLU A 301 -26.62 -16.30 4.25
C GLU A 301 -27.03 -16.82 2.87
N HIS A 302 -28.29 -16.62 2.48
CA HIS A 302 -28.77 -17.04 1.16
C HIS A 302 -28.09 -16.25 0.03
N LEU A 303 -27.99 -14.92 0.16
CA LEU A 303 -27.34 -14.07 -0.85
C LEU A 303 -25.86 -14.40 -1.00
N VAL A 304 -25.17 -14.70 0.11
CA VAL A 304 -23.77 -15.14 0.09
C VAL A 304 -23.65 -16.49 -0.60
N GLN A 305 -24.59 -17.41 -0.37
CA GLN A 305 -24.60 -18.71 -1.04
C GLN A 305 -24.89 -18.59 -2.54
N GLU A 306 -25.81 -17.71 -2.94
CA GLU A 306 -26.06 -17.37 -4.36
C GLU A 306 -24.85 -16.71 -5.01
N TYR A 307 -24.17 -15.80 -4.31
CA TYR A 307 -22.94 -15.20 -4.81
C TYR A 307 -21.85 -16.26 -5.03
N ARG A 308 -21.67 -17.18 -4.07
CA ARG A 308 -20.71 -18.30 -4.19
C ARG A 308 -21.05 -19.21 -5.37
N SER A 309 -22.32 -19.55 -5.57
CA SER A 309 -22.73 -20.39 -6.69
C SER A 309 -22.54 -19.68 -8.04
N ALA A 310 -22.89 -18.39 -8.12
CA ALA A 310 -22.64 -17.57 -9.31
C ALA A 310 -21.14 -17.43 -9.61
N GLN A 311 -20.30 -17.26 -8.59
CA GLN A 311 -18.84 -17.21 -8.73
C GLN A 311 -18.28 -18.54 -9.24
N ALA A 312 -18.78 -19.67 -8.75
CA ALA A 312 -18.40 -21.00 -9.25
C ALA A 312 -18.78 -21.17 -10.73
N LEU A 313 -20.00 -20.80 -11.11
CA LEU A 313 -20.45 -20.84 -12.51
C LEU A 313 -19.61 -19.92 -13.41
N LEU A 314 -19.24 -18.73 -12.94
CA LEU A 314 -18.35 -17.83 -13.67
C LEU A 314 -16.95 -18.44 -13.86
N SER A 315 -16.41 -19.08 -12.82
CA SER A 315 -15.10 -19.75 -12.92
C SER A 315 -15.12 -20.90 -13.93
N GLU A 316 -16.17 -21.72 -13.93
CA GLU A 316 -16.35 -22.81 -14.89
C GLU A 316 -16.50 -22.27 -16.33
N ALA A 317 -17.28 -21.20 -16.52
CA ALA A 317 -17.44 -20.57 -17.82
C ALA A 317 -16.12 -19.97 -18.36
N LYS A 318 -15.32 -19.36 -17.48
CA LYS A 318 -13.99 -18.84 -17.83
C LYS A 318 -13.03 -19.94 -18.23
N GLU A 319 -13.02 -21.06 -17.51
CA GLU A 319 -12.21 -22.23 -17.85
C GLU A 319 -12.59 -22.79 -19.22
N LYS A 320 -13.88 -23.01 -19.47
CA LYS A 320 -14.37 -23.46 -20.80
C LYS A 320 -14.02 -22.49 -21.92
N TYR A 321 -14.10 -21.18 -21.67
CA TYR A 321 -13.69 -20.17 -22.65
C TYR A 321 -12.18 -20.23 -22.92
N GLN A 322 -11.37 -20.39 -21.87
CA GLN A 322 -9.92 -20.48 -21.99
C GLN A 322 -9.50 -21.74 -22.75
N GLU A 323 -10.12 -22.89 -22.47
CA GLU A 323 -9.93 -24.13 -23.23
C GLU A 323 -10.33 -23.96 -24.70
N GLY A 324 -11.51 -23.37 -24.96
CA GLY A 324 -11.97 -23.10 -26.32
C GLY A 324 -11.07 -22.14 -27.08
N SER A 325 -10.61 -21.08 -26.43
CA SER A 325 -9.67 -20.09 -26.98
C SER A 325 -8.33 -20.74 -27.32
N GLY A 326 -7.76 -21.54 -26.40
CA GLY A 326 -6.53 -22.30 -26.64
C GLY A 326 -6.67 -23.26 -27.82
N GLY A 327 -7.82 -23.95 -27.94
CA GLY A 327 -8.12 -24.81 -29.08
C GLY A 327 -8.24 -24.05 -30.41
N VAL A 328 -8.77 -22.83 -30.40
CA VAL A 328 -8.82 -21.96 -31.58
C VAL A 328 -7.41 -21.49 -31.96
N THR A 329 -6.59 -21.05 -31.00
CA THR A 329 -5.21 -20.64 -31.26
C THR A 329 -4.38 -21.78 -31.84
N GLU A 330 -4.52 -23.01 -31.34
CA GLU A 330 -3.81 -24.17 -31.88
C GLU A 330 -4.28 -24.49 -33.31
N ARG A 331 -5.59 -24.41 -33.59
CA ARG A 331 -6.10 -24.58 -34.96
C ARG A 331 -5.60 -23.49 -35.91
N ILE A 332 -5.49 -22.24 -35.45
CA ILE A 332 -4.90 -21.14 -36.24
C ILE A 332 -3.42 -21.44 -36.53
N ARG A 333 -2.67 -21.92 -35.53
CA ARG A 333 -1.26 -22.32 -35.69
C ARG A 333 -1.11 -23.41 -36.75
N VAL A 334 -1.90 -24.49 -36.64
CA VAL A 334 -1.91 -25.60 -37.61
C VAL A 334 -2.33 -25.13 -39.00
N LEU A 335 -3.32 -24.24 -39.10
CA LEU A 335 -3.71 -23.66 -40.39
C LEU A 335 -2.57 -22.84 -41.01
N SER A 336 -1.82 -22.06 -40.22
CA SER A 336 -0.64 -21.33 -40.70
C SER A 336 0.42 -22.29 -41.25
N GLU A 337 0.73 -23.37 -40.52
CA GLU A 337 1.69 -24.40 -40.95
C GLU A 337 1.26 -25.08 -42.25
N ILE A 338 -0.02 -25.45 -42.37
CA ILE A 338 -0.58 -26.03 -43.60
C ILE A 338 -0.52 -25.01 -44.75
N THR A 339 -0.81 -23.74 -44.47
CA THR A 339 -0.74 -22.67 -45.49
C THR A 339 0.68 -22.46 -45.99
N GLU A 340 1.68 -22.45 -45.10
CA GLU A 340 3.09 -22.39 -45.46
C GLU A 340 3.54 -23.60 -46.28
N ALA A 341 3.12 -24.81 -45.88
CA ALA A 341 3.39 -26.03 -46.64
C ALA A 341 2.76 -25.98 -48.04
N LEU A 342 1.55 -25.43 -48.16
CA LEU A 342 0.87 -25.27 -49.44
C LEU A 342 1.57 -24.25 -50.34
N GLU A 343 2.01 -23.12 -49.79
CA GLU A 343 2.77 -22.12 -50.55
C GLU A 343 4.13 -22.67 -51.01
N LYS A 344 4.80 -23.48 -50.16
CA LYS A 344 6.02 -24.19 -50.55
C LYS A 344 5.78 -25.15 -51.71
N VAL A 345 4.73 -25.98 -51.64
CA VAL A 345 4.37 -26.88 -52.74
C VAL A 345 4.03 -26.10 -54.01
N LYS A 346 3.30 -24.98 -53.87
CA LYS A 346 2.99 -24.09 -55.00
C LYS A 346 4.26 -23.53 -55.63
N GLN A 347 5.20 -23.03 -54.84
CA GLN A 347 6.50 -22.56 -55.33
C GLN A 347 7.28 -23.67 -56.03
N GLU A 348 7.36 -24.88 -55.45
CA GLU A 348 8.00 -26.03 -56.10
C GLU A 348 7.32 -26.41 -57.43
N THR A 349 5.99 -26.33 -57.51
CA THR A 349 5.26 -26.59 -58.76
C THR A 349 5.48 -25.50 -59.81
N GLU A 350 5.62 -24.24 -59.39
CA GLU A 350 5.90 -23.11 -60.29
C GLU A 350 7.36 -23.13 -60.78
N GLU A 351 8.32 -23.50 -59.93
CA GLU A 351 9.71 -23.76 -60.30
C GLU A 351 9.80 -24.94 -61.28
N LYS A 352 9.11 -26.06 -61.01
CA LYS A 352 9.05 -27.19 -61.95
C LYS A 352 8.37 -26.79 -63.25
N GLY A 353 7.27 -26.04 -63.20
CA GLY A 353 6.55 -25.54 -64.37
C GLY A 353 7.41 -24.62 -65.22
N SER A 354 8.08 -23.65 -64.61
CA SER A 354 9.02 -22.77 -65.29
C SER A 354 10.21 -23.54 -65.89
N SER A 355 10.76 -24.54 -65.19
CA SER A 355 11.82 -25.40 -65.76
C SER A 355 11.34 -26.28 -66.92
N MET A 356 10.09 -26.75 -66.88
CA MET A 356 9.50 -27.57 -67.95
C MET A 356 9.15 -26.72 -69.18
N THR A 357 8.84 -25.45 -68.97
CA THR A 357 8.53 -24.48 -70.04
C THR A 357 9.79 -23.76 -70.53
N ASP A 358 10.90 -23.84 -69.80
CA ASP A 358 12.18 -23.28 -70.19
C ASP A 358 12.74 -24.07 -71.38
N GLY A 359 12.57 -23.50 -72.57
CA GLY A 359 13.17 -24.01 -73.81
C GLY A 359 14.67 -23.75 -73.91
N ALA A 360 15.31 -23.03 -72.97
CA ALA A 360 16.73 -22.69 -73.04
C ALA A 360 17.67 -23.92 -73.12
N PRO A 361 17.44 -25.05 -72.41
CA PRO A 361 18.23 -26.26 -72.59
C PRO A 361 18.11 -26.81 -74.03
N LEU A 362 16.90 -26.78 -74.59
CA LEU A 362 16.65 -27.19 -75.98
C LEU A 362 17.36 -26.27 -76.98
N VAL A 363 17.34 -24.96 -76.74
CA VAL A 363 18.05 -23.98 -77.56
C VAL A 363 19.57 -24.18 -77.46
N LYS A 364 20.13 -24.43 -76.26
CA LYS A 364 21.56 -24.74 -76.08
C LYS A 364 21.97 -26.01 -76.82
N ILE A 365 21.16 -27.08 -76.75
CA ILE A 365 21.40 -28.31 -77.52
C ILE A 365 21.38 -27.99 -79.02
N LYS A 366 20.39 -27.24 -79.51
CA LYS A 366 20.29 -26.84 -80.92
C LYS A 366 21.50 -26.01 -81.36
N GLN A 367 21.97 -25.07 -80.55
CA GLN A 367 23.17 -24.26 -80.82
C GLN A 367 24.43 -25.13 -80.87
N ALA A 368 24.62 -26.04 -79.92
CA ALA A 368 25.76 -26.97 -79.92
C ALA A 368 25.75 -27.87 -81.16
N LEU A 369 24.58 -28.37 -81.57
CA LEU A 369 24.41 -29.20 -82.76
C LEU A 369 24.71 -28.40 -84.04
N THR A 370 24.34 -27.12 -84.08
CA THR A 370 24.66 -26.22 -85.20
C THR A 370 26.15 -25.94 -85.28
N LYS A 371 26.80 -25.73 -84.13
CA LYS A 371 28.25 -25.54 -84.04
C LYS A 371 29.02 -26.77 -84.53
N LEU A 372 28.62 -27.96 -84.08
CA LEU A 372 29.21 -29.22 -84.55
C LEU A 372 29.08 -29.38 -86.07
N ARG A 373 27.91 -29.05 -86.66
CA ARG A 373 27.74 -29.07 -88.12
C ARG A 373 28.70 -28.10 -88.82
N GLN A 374 28.89 -26.90 -88.27
CA GLN A 374 29.83 -25.93 -88.83
C GLN A 374 31.27 -26.43 -88.74
N GLU A 375 31.65 -27.05 -87.62
CA GLU A 375 32.97 -27.69 -87.45
C GLU A 375 33.16 -28.85 -88.42
N THR A 376 32.14 -29.67 -88.68
CA THR A 376 32.20 -30.74 -89.72
C THR A 376 32.43 -30.15 -91.11
N ILE A 377 31.69 -29.12 -91.52
CA ILE A 377 31.87 -28.46 -92.82
C ILE A 377 33.29 -27.87 -92.94
N GLN A 378 33.79 -27.26 -91.85
CA GLN A 378 35.15 -26.72 -91.84
C GLN A 378 36.20 -27.81 -91.99
N MET A 379 36.04 -28.94 -91.29
CA MET A 379 36.92 -30.10 -91.43
C MET A 379 36.85 -30.69 -92.85
N ASP A 380 35.66 -30.79 -93.45
CA ASP A 380 35.50 -31.28 -94.83
C ASP A 380 36.23 -30.38 -95.85
N ILE A 381 36.15 -29.05 -95.69
CA ILE A 381 36.90 -28.11 -96.53
C ILE A 381 38.41 -28.27 -96.33
N GLN A 382 38.87 -28.42 -95.08
CA GLN A 382 40.28 -28.65 -94.79
C GLN A 382 40.79 -29.96 -95.40
N ILE A 383 40.01 -31.04 -95.29
CA ILE A 383 40.30 -32.32 -95.93
C ILE A 383 40.40 -32.13 -97.45
N GLY A 384 39.41 -31.47 -98.07
CA GLY A 384 39.43 -31.23 -99.52
C GLY A 384 40.63 -30.39 -100.00
N VAL A 385 41.03 -29.37 -99.24
CA VAL A 385 42.24 -28.58 -99.54
C VAL A 385 43.51 -29.43 -99.36
N MET A 386 43.59 -30.24 -98.31
CA MET A 386 44.71 -31.16 -98.09
C MET A 386 44.80 -32.22 -99.19
N GLU A 387 43.66 -32.78 -99.62
CA GLU A 387 43.57 -33.73 -100.72
C GLU A 387 44.02 -33.09 -102.04
N HIS A 388 43.54 -31.87 -102.35
CA HIS A 388 43.97 -31.14 -103.54
C HIS A 388 45.46 -30.79 -103.50
N ALA A 389 45.98 -30.34 -102.35
CA ALA A 389 47.41 -30.05 -102.18
C ALA A 389 48.26 -31.32 -102.35
N LEU A 390 47.81 -32.46 -101.82
CA LEU A 390 48.47 -33.75 -101.98
C LEU A 390 48.42 -34.23 -103.43
N LEU A 391 47.28 -34.08 -104.11
CA LEU A 391 47.13 -34.40 -105.53
C LEU A 391 48.04 -33.51 -106.39
N GLN A 392 48.10 -32.21 -106.13
CA GLN A 392 48.96 -31.27 -106.84
C GLN A 392 50.44 -31.57 -106.60
N SER A 393 50.82 -31.96 -105.37
CA SER A 393 52.16 -32.44 -105.06
C SER A 393 52.51 -33.69 -105.88
N LYS A 394 51.64 -34.70 -105.90
CA LYS A 394 51.82 -35.91 -106.73
C LYS A 394 51.90 -35.61 -108.22
N LEU A 395 51.12 -34.66 -108.73
CA LEU A 395 51.20 -34.23 -110.13
C LEU A 395 52.48 -33.47 -110.43
N LYS A 396 52.96 -32.60 -109.52
CA LYS A 396 54.26 -31.93 -109.63
C LYS A 396 55.42 -32.91 -109.58
N GLU A 397 55.37 -33.91 -108.71
CA GLU A 397 56.35 -35.00 -108.64
C GLU A 397 56.39 -35.78 -109.96
N LYS A 398 55.23 -36.16 -110.50
CA LYS A 398 55.14 -36.81 -111.81
C LYS A 398 55.67 -35.92 -112.94
N SER A 399 55.29 -34.63 -112.95
CA SER A 399 55.79 -33.63 -113.91
C SER A 399 57.31 -33.49 -113.85
N ASN A 400 57.87 -33.33 -112.64
CA ASN A 400 59.32 -33.27 -112.40
C ASN A 400 60.01 -34.55 -112.86
N MET A 401 59.42 -35.73 -112.62
CA MET A 401 59.96 -37.01 -113.12
C MET A 401 60.03 -37.04 -114.65
N THR A 402 59.02 -36.50 -115.35
CA THR A 402 59.04 -36.32 -116.82
C THR A 402 60.06 -35.26 -117.27
N ARG A 403 60.27 -34.21 -116.47
CA ARG A 403 61.22 -33.12 -116.77
C ARG A 403 62.67 -33.56 -116.58
N ASP A 404 62.96 -34.34 -115.55
CA ASP A 404 64.26 -34.97 -115.31
C ASP A 404 64.57 -36.02 -116.38
N MET A 405 63.55 -36.70 -116.92
CA MET A 405 63.70 -37.58 -118.08
C MET A 405 64.09 -36.81 -119.36
N HIS A 406 63.65 -35.55 -119.51
CA HIS A 406 64.03 -34.66 -120.62
C HIS A 406 65.34 -33.88 -120.38
N ALA A 407 65.83 -33.78 -119.14
CA ALA A 407 67.05 -33.05 -118.78
C ALA A 407 68.34 -33.89 -118.87
N THR A 408 68.26 -35.18 -119.22
CA THR A 408 69.44 -36.07 -119.36
C THR A 408 70.12 -36.02 -120.74
N VAL A 409 69.67 -35.13 -121.65
CA VAL A 409 70.24 -34.97 -123.00
C VAL A 409 70.77 -33.54 -123.16
N ILE A 410 72.10 -33.41 -123.10
CA ILE A 410 73.01 -32.29 -123.48
C ILE A 410 73.74 -31.61 -122.27
N PRO A 411 75.10 -31.56 -122.29
CA PRO A 411 75.93 -31.22 -121.12
C PRO A 411 76.38 -29.76 -121.01
N GLU A 412 76.59 -29.40 -119.74
CA GLU A 412 77.57 -28.52 -119.09
C GLU A 412 78.54 -27.63 -119.91
N ALA A 413 78.48 -26.31 -119.65
CA ALA A 413 79.63 -25.41 -119.57
C ALA A 413 79.33 -24.18 -118.67
N THR A 414 79.67 -24.32 -117.38
CA THR A 414 80.39 -23.38 -116.49
C THR A 414 80.16 -21.85 -116.46
N VAL A 415 79.80 -21.38 -115.24
CA VAL A 415 80.35 -20.24 -114.43
C VAL A 415 79.54 -18.92 -114.30
N LEU A 416 78.84 -18.81 -113.14
CA LEU A 416 78.80 -17.76 -112.06
C LEU A 416 78.77 -16.24 -112.40
N PRO A 417 78.44 -15.34 -111.43
CA PRO A 417 77.30 -15.29 -110.48
C PRO A 417 76.66 -13.87 -110.36
N SER A 418 75.46 -13.74 -109.76
CA SER A 418 75.04 -12.45 -109.17
C SER A 418 73.98 -12.59 -108.07
N CYS A 419 74.43 -12.22 -106.87
CA CYS A 419 73.78 -11.64 -105.68
C CYS A 419 72.25 -11.48 -105.59
N HIS A 420 71.74 -12.18 -104.57
CA HIS A 420 70.96 -11.73 -103.40
C HIS A 420 69.76 -10.77 -103.55
N PHE A 421 68.63 -11.36 -103.14
CA PHE A 421 67.26 -10.89 -103.09
C PHE A 421 66.94 -10.12 -101.79
N MET A 422 66.09 -9.10 -101.93
CA MET A 422 65.48 -8.28 -100.89
C MET A 422 64.50 -9.07 -100.02
N GLY A 423 64.48 -8.74 -98.73
CA GLY A 423 63.54 -9.24 -97.76
C GLY A 423 62.33 -8.33 -97.54
N GLN A 424 61.28 -9.01 -97.03
CA GLN A 424 60.23 -8.57 -96.12
C GLN A 424 59.25 -7.47 -96.55
N VAL A 425 57.99 -7.87 -96.72
CA VAL A 425 56.82 -7.14 -96.21
C VAL A 425 55.70 -8.14 -95.82
N LEU A 426 55.23 -7.97 -94.57
CA LEU A 426 53.97 -8.39 -93.90
C LEU A 426 53.74 -9.88 -93.57
#